data_AF-A0A560KSQ2-F1
#
_entry.id   AF-A0A560KSQ2-F1
#
_cell.length_a   1.000
_cell.length_b   1.000
_cell.length_c   1.000
_cell.angle_alpha   90.00
_cell.angle_beta   90.00
_cell.angle_gamma   90.00
#
_symmetry.space_group_name_H-M   'P 1'
#
loop_
_entity.id
_entity.type
_entity.pdbx_description
1 polymer ?
#
loop_
_entity_poly.entity_id
_entity_poly.type
_entity_poly.pdbx_seq_one_letter_code
_entity_poly.pdbx_strand_id
1 'polypeptide(L)'
;MNGIRRGLFVILIAIAFPLTQADAATSTFDGTWNVRISSSSQTCGNGSTVAIGINNGQIASSSAAVTASGRVADAGSINVTLSSGIKRAVGFGRLSGTSGSGTWRGAMCTGTWTAERM
;
A
#
# COMPACT_ATOMS: atom_id res chain seq x y z
N MET A 1 62.43 -31.04 -34.16
CA MET A 1 61.58 -31.69 -33.14
C MET A 1 61.43 -30.72 -31.97
N ASN A 2 60.17 -30.50 -31.61
CA ASN A 2 59.62 -29.51 -30.67
C ASN A 2 60.08 -29.81 -29.21
N GLY A 3 60.03 -28.91 -28.22
CA GLY A 3 59.27 -27.67 -28.09
C GLY A 3 59.59 -26.93 -26.78
N ILE A 4 59.19 -25.66 -26.78
CA ILE A 4 59.45 -24.61 -25.79
C ILE A 4 58.62 -24.89 -24.52
N ARG A 5 59.27 -24.96 -23.35
CA ARG A 5 58.62 -25.06 -22.04
C ARG A 5 57.98 -23.72 -21.68
N ARG A 6 56.69 -23.56 -22.00
CA ARG A 6 55.91 -22.34 -21.69
C ARG A 6 55.32 -22.44 -20.28
N GLY A 7 55.68 -21.48 -19.43
CA GLY A 7 55.14 -21.30 -18.10
C GLY A 7 53.63 -21.03 -18.10
N LEU A 8 52.92 -21.65 -17.17
CA LEU A 8 51.51 -21.43 -16.91
C LEU A 8 51.35 -20.22 -15.98
N PHE A 9 51.03 -19.05 -16.54
CA PHE A 9 50.45 -17.94 -15.80
C PHE A 9 48.93 -18.12 -15.77
N VAL A 10 48.39 -18.52 -14.62
CA VAL A 10 46.94 -18.60 -14.39
C VAL A 10 46.46 -17.20 -14.02
N ILE A 11 45.80 -16.51 -14.97
CA ILE A 11 45.16 -15.22 -14.73
C ILE A 11 43.74 -15.49 -14.22
N LEU A 12 43.53 -15.30 -12.92
CA LEU A 12 42.20 -15.28 -12.29
C LEU A 12 41.55 -13.92 -12.57
N ILE A 13 40.62 -13.89 -13.53
CA ILE A 13 39.76 -12.72 -13.76
C ILE A 13 38.62 -12.79 -12.74
N ALA A 14 38.73 -12.00 -11.67
CA ALA A 14 37.64 -11.81 -10.71
C ALA A 14 36.57 -10.93 -11.34
N ILE A 15 35.47 -11.55 -11.78
CA ILE A 15 34.31 -10.85 -12.33
C ILE A 15 33.56 -10.25 -11.13
N ALA A 16 33.75 -8.96 -10.87
CA ALA A 16 32.95 -8.23 -9.89
C ALA A 16 31.55 -8.01 -10.47
N PHE A 17 30.59 -8.82 -10.04
CA PHE A 17 29.18 -8.59 -10.32
C PHE A 17 28.70 -7.37 -9.52
N PRO A 18 28.19 -6.30 -10.15
CA PRO A 18 27.54 -5.24 -9.41
C PRO A 18 26.26 -5.82 -8.79
N LEU A 19 26.21 -5.87 -7.47
CA LEU A 19 24.97 -6.10 -6.73
C LEU A 19 24.10 -4.85 -6.94
N THR A 20 23.29 -4.83 -8.00
CA THR A 20 22.17 -3.89 -8.11
C THR A 20 21.23 -4.17 -6.93
N GLN A 21 21.31 -3.32 -5.90
CA GLN A 21 20.28 -3.26 -4.88
C GLN A 21 19.00 -2.85 -5.60
N ALA A 22 18.05 -3.77 -5.69
CA ALA A 22 16.69 -3.41 -6.03
C ALA A 22 16.17 -2.56 -4.87
N ASP A 23 16.12 -1.24 -5.07
CA ASP A 23 15.26 -0.41 -4.25
C ASP A 23 13.85 -0.97 -4.40
N ALA A 24 13.28 -1.45 -3.30
CA ALA A 24 11.87 -1.77 -3.27
C ALA A 24 11.15 -0.45 -3.54
N ALA A 25 10.66 -0.25 -4.77
CA ALA A 25 9.92 0.94 -5.15
C ALA A 25 8.73 1.09 -4.20
N THR A 26 8.89 1.92 -3.19
CA THR A 26 7.80 2.24 -2.25
C THR A 26 6.77 3.01 -3.04
N SER A 27 5.51 2.57 -3.03
CA SER A 27 4.46 3.33 -3.69
C SER A 27 4.38 4.71 -3.02
N THR A 28 4.12 5.77 -3.79
CA THR A 28 4.09 7.16 -3.32
C THR A 28 3.18 7.36 -2.09
N PHE A 29 2.19 6.49 -1.92
CA PHE A 29 1.20 6.56 -0.85
C PHE A 29 1.46 5.61 0.32
N ASP A 30 2.57 4.85 0.29
CA ASP A 30 2.95 3.96 1.39
C ASP A 30 3.13 4.73 2.71
N GLY A 31 2.73 4.12 3.81
CA GLY A 31 2.72 4.72 5.15
C GLY A 31 1.40 4.51 5.89
N THR A 32 1.29 5.16 7.05
CA THR A 32 0.09 5.06 7.90
C THR A 32 -0.82 6.27 7.66
N TRP A 33 -2.12 6.01 7.57
CA TRP A 33 -3.14 7.00 7.26
C TRP A 33 -4.26 6.97 8.28
N ASN A 34 -4.75 8.14 8.62
CA ASN A 34 -5.90 8.33 9.47
C ASN A 34 -7.12 8.64 8.60
N VAL A 35 -8.12 7.75 8.58
CA VAL A 35 -9.31 7.88 7.75
C VAL A 35 -10.51 8.23 8.61
N ARG A 36 -11.20 9.32 8.28
CA ARG A 36 -12.41 9.76 8.96
C ARG A 36 -13.65 9.49 8.11
N ILE A 37 -14.66 8.89 8.71
CA ILE A 37 -15.92 8.53 8.07
C ILE A 37 -16.97 9.60 8.36
N SER A 38 -17.71 9.99 7.31
CA SER A 38 -18.89 10.84 7.42
C SER A 38 -20.09 10.14 6.78
N SER A 39 -21.25 10.21 7.43
CA SER A 39 -22.50 9.58 7.00
C SER A 39 -23.72 10.33 7.52
N SER A 40 -24.91 10.05 6.99
CA SER A 40 -26.16 10.66 7.49
C SER A 40 -26.53 10.22 8.91
N SER A 41 -26.07 9.05 9.37
CA SER A 41 -26.45 8.51 10.68
C SER A 41 -25.25 8.03 11.51
N GLN A 42 -25.35 8.16 12.82
CA GLN A 42 -24.38 7.63 13.79
C GLN A 42 -24.25 6.10 13.69
N THR A 43 -25.33 5.39 13.37
CA THR A 43 -25.33 3.92 13.20
C THR A 43 -24.52 3.46 12.00
N CYS A 44 -24.28 4.36 11.05
CA CYS A 44 -23.42 4.17 9.89
C CYS A 44 -21.96 4.57 10.14
N GLY A 45 -21.61 4.95 11.38
CA GLY A 45 -20.25 5.30 11.76
C GLY A 45 -19.87 6.76 11.47
N ASN A 46 -20.84 7.68 11.40
CA ASN A 46 -20.52 9.12 11.28
C ASN A 46 -19.50 9.55 12.35
N GLY A 47 -18.45 10.25 11.94
CA GLY A 47 -17.41 10.76 12.83
C GLY A 47 -16.42 9.70 13.31
N SER A 48 -16.57 8.43 12.91
CA SER A 48 -15.63 7.36 13.27
C SER A 48 -14.31 7.54 12.52
N THR A 49 -13.22 7.12 13.16
CA THR A 49 -11.87 7.20 12.60
C THR A 49 -11.22 5.82 12.60
N VAL A 50 -10.53 5.49 11.51
CA VAL A 50 -9.85 4.21 11.31
C VAL A 50 -8.44 4.47 10.81
N ALA A 51 -7.45 3.87 11.46
CA ALA A 51 -6.08 3.85 10.97
C ALA A 51 -5.90 2.72 9.94
N ILE A 52 -5.30 3.04 8.80
CA ILE A 52 -4.93 2.06 7.78
C ILE A 52 -3.45 2.19 7.43
N GLY A 53 -2.81 1.08 7.10
CA GLY A 53 -1.48 1.04 6.52
C GLY A 53 -1.57 0.81 5.01
N ILE A 54 -0.71 1.49 4.27
CA ILE A 54 -0.48 1.22 2.85
C ILE A 54 0.96 0.72 2.71
N ASN A 55 1.13 -0.46 2.12
CA ASN A 55 2.43 -1.05 1.84
C ASN A 55 2.48 -1.60 0.42
N ASN A 56 3.41 -1.12 -0.38
CA ASN A 56 3.50 -1.42 -1.81
C ASN A 56 2.13 -1.22 -2.51
N GLY A 57 1.46 -0.12 -2.17
CA GLY A 57 0.10 0.21 -2.64
C GLY A 57 -1.01 -0.68 -2.08
N GLN A 58 -0.74 -1.72 -1.30
CA GLN A 58 -1.77 -2.58 -0.69
C GLN A 58 -2.26 -2.00 0.62
N ILE A 59 -3.59 -1.99 0.80
CA ILE A 59 -4.23 -1.48 2.01
C ILE A 59 -4.38 -2.63 3.01
N ALA A 60 -3.86 -2.42 4.21
CA ALA A 60 -4.06 -3.26 5.37
C ALA A 60 -4.64 -2.44 6.53
N SER A 61 -5.50 -3.06 7.33
CA SER A 61 -5.96 -2.44 8.58
C SER A 61 -4.93 -2.70 9.69
N SER A 62 -4.72 -1.71 10.55
CA SER A 62 -3.94 -1.87 11.79
C SER A 62 -4.79 -2.35 12.98
N SER A 63 -6.11 -2.51 12.79
CA SER A 63 -7.07 -2.91 13.83
C SER A 63 -7.54 -4.34 13.65
N ALA A 64 -7.62 -5.12 14.74
CA ALA A 64 -8.20 -6.46 14.74
C ALA A 64 -9.74 -6.47 14.59
N ALA A 65 -10.41 -5.35 14.89
CA ALA A 65 -11.87 -5.24 14.86
C ALA A 65 -12.44 -4.90 13.47
N VAL A 66 -11.59 -4.38 12.58
CA VAL A 66 -11.94 -3.99 11.22
C VAL A 66 -10.89 -4.52 10.28
N THR A 67 -11.26 -5.40 9.36
CA THR A 67 -10.38 -5.82 8.29
C THR A 67 -10.52 -4.86 7.12
N ALA A 68 -9.39 -4.43 6.55
CA ALA A 68 -9.33 -3.62 5.35
C ALA A 68 -8.53 -4.38 4.31
N SER A 69 -9.06 -4.41 3.08
CA SER A 69 -8.40 -5.02 1.93
C SER A 69 -8.64 -4.13 0.71
N GLY A 70 -7.59 -3.85 -0.05
CA GLY A 70 -7.70 -2.96 -1.19
C GLY A 70 -6.35 -2.56 -1.74
N ARG A 71 -6.37 -1.65 -2.71
CA ARG A 71 -5.17 -1.11 -3.33
C ARG A 71 -5.31 0.37 -3.62
N VAL A 72 -4.18 1.05 -3.55
CA VAL A 72 -3.94 2.40 -4.05
C VAL A 72 -3.06 2.27 -5.29
N ALA A 73 -3.54 2.77 -6.42
CA ALA A 73 -2.75 2.86 -7.64
C ALA A 73 -1.71 3.98 -7.52
N ASP A 74 -0.69 3.99 -8.37
CA ASP A 74 0.37 5.02 -8.34
C ASP A 74 -0.15 6.43 -8.63
N ALA A 75 -1.27 6.54 -9.36
CA ALA A 75 -1.98 7.79 -9.56
C ALA A 75 -2.82 8.21 -8.33
N GLY A 76 -2.84 7.44 -7.24
CA GLY A 76 -3.57 7.72 -6.01
C GLY A 76 -5.01 7.23 -6.00
N SER A 77 -5.52 6.58 -7.05
CA SER A 77 -6.88 6.01 -7.03
C SER A 77 -6.98 4.88 -6.01
N ILE A 78 -8.00 4.93 -5.16
CA ILE A 78 -8.25 3.96 -4.10
C ILE A 78 -9.51 3.15 -4.41
N ASN A 79 -9.39 1.83 -4.23
CA ASN A 79 -10.52 0.97 -3.95
C ASN A 79 -10.23 0.11 -2.72
N VAL A 80 -11.16 0.11 -1.76
CA VAL A 80 -11.03 -0.62 -0.49
C VAL A 80 -12.34 -1.30 -0.12
N THR A 81 -12.24 -2.48 0.45
CA THR A 81 -13.33 -3.15 1.16
C THR A 81 -12.98 -3.19 2.64
N LEU A 82 -13.89 -2.68 3.47
CA LEU A 82 -13.85 -2.78 4.92
C LEU A 82 -14.86 -3.83 5.38
N SER A 83 -14.45 -4.68 6.32
CA SER A 83 -15.36 -5.62 6.98
C SER A 83 -15.19 -5.56 8.49
N SER A 84 -16.29 -5.63 9.24
CA SER A 84 -16.30 -5.69 10.70
C SER A 84 -17.41 -6.64 11.15
N GLY A 85 -17.01 -7.82 11.63
CA GLY A 85 -17.93 -8.95 11.84
C GLY A 85 -18.68 -9.29 10.54
N ILE A 86 -20.01 -9.25 10.58
CA ILE A 86 -20.89 -9.49 9.43
C ILE A 86 -21.13 -8.24 8.55
N LYS A 87 -20.66 -7.05 8.97
CA LYS A 87 -20.85 -5.81 8.23
C LYS A 87 -19.76 -5.64 7.18
N ARG A 88 -20.14 -5.19 5.98
CA ARG A 88 -19.23 -4.90 4.87
C ARG A 88 -19.52 -3.54 4.26
N ALA A 89 -18.46 -2.82 3.92
CA ALA A 89 -18.51 -1.57 3.19
C ALA A 89 -17.43 -1.54 2.11
N VAL A 90 -17.70 -0.84 1.01
CA VAL A 90 -16.76 -0.61 -0.08
C VAL A 90 -16.54 0.89 -0.22
N GLY A 91 -15.27 1.29 -0.24
CA GLY A 91 -14.83 2.66 -0.41
C GLY A 91 -14.13 2.87 -1.75
N PHE A 92 -14.33 4.05 -2.31
CA PHE A 92 -13.66 4.54 -3.52
C PHE A 92 -13.20 5.98 -3.30
N GLY A 93 -12.11 6.38 -3.95
CA GLY A 93 -11.68 7.77 -3.93
C GLY A 93 -10.27 7.95 -4.47
N ARG A 94 -9.60 9.00 -3.98
CA ARG A 94 -8.24 9.34 -4.42
C ARG A 94 -7.41 9.95 -3.30
N LEU A 95 -6.14 9.58 -3.24
CA LEU A 95 -5.10 10.25 -2.46
C LEU A 95 -4.31 11.23 -3.34
N SER A 96 -3.85 12.31 -2.72
CA SER A 96 -2.96 13.30 -3.32
C SER A 96 -2.01 13.82 -2.26
N GLY A 97 -0.71 13.53 -2.40
CA GLY A 97 0.31 13.88 -1.41
C GLY A 97 0.05 13.22 -0.05
N THR A 98 -0.36 14.02 0.94
CA THR A 98 -0.60 13.61 2.33
C THR A 98 -2.07 13.62 2.73
N SER A 99 -2.99 13.81 1.78
CA SER A 99 -4.43 13.78 2.05
C SER A 99 -5.20 13.02 0.97
N GLY A 100 -6.48 12.76 1.22
CA GLY A 100 -7.35 12.14 0.26
C GLY A 100 -8.81 12.17 0.68
N SER A 101 -9.69 11.79 -0.24
CA SER A 101 -11.11 11.71 0.05
C SER A 101 -11.84 10.82 -0.95
N GLY A 102 -13.07 10.50 -0.61
CA GLY A 102 -13.96 9.78 -1.51
C GLY A 102 -15.29 9.42 -0.87
N THR A 103 -15.91 8.38 -1.43
CA THR A 103 -17.21 7.86 -1.01
C THR A 103 -17.10 6.43 -0.55
N TRP A 104 -18.07 6.01 0.25
CA TRP A 104 -18.21 4.62 0.64
C TRP A 104 -19.68 4.21 0.67
N ARG A 105 -19.91 2.91 0.51
CA ARG A 105 -21.23 2.30 0.56
C ARG A 105 -21.18 0.95 1.29
N GLY A 106 -22.11 0.72 2.19
CA GLY A 106 -22.44 -0.57 2.78
C GLY A 106 -23.88 -0.96 2.41
N ALA A 107 -24.40 -2.03 3.03
CA ALA A 107 -25.72 -2.56 2.69
C ALA A 107 -26.88 -1.55 2.90
N MET A 108 -26.84 -0.81 4.00
CA MET A 108 -27.89 0.16 4.40
C MET A 108 -27.35 1.58 4.57
N CYS A 109 -26.05 1.78 4.37
CA CYS A 109 -25.35 3.01 4.72
C CYS A 109 -24.51 3.51 3.54
N THR A 110 -24.46 4.82 3.38
CA THR A 110 -23.58 5.48 2.42
C THR A 110 -22.98 6.72 3.06
N GLY A 111 -21.87 7.17 2.52
CA GLY A 111 -21.27 8.42 2.99
C GLY A 111 -20.00 8.78 2.27
N THR A 112 -19.26 9.68 2.89
CA THR A 112 -17.95 10.15 2.43
C THR A 112 -16.88 9.78 3.43
N TRP A 113 -15.63 9.83 2.98
CA TRP A 113 -14.48 9.70 3.84
C TRP A 113 -13.41 10.72 3.45
N THR A 114 -12.61 11.10 4.43
CA THR A 114 -11.38 11.87 4.25
C THR A 114 -10.22 11.11 4.86
N ALA A 115 -9.03 11.29 4.32
CA ALA A 115 -7.81 10.65 4.80
C ALA A 115 -6.71 11.68 4.95
N GLU A 116 -5.92 11.54 6.00
CA GLU A 116 -4.72 12.34 6.25
C GLU A 116 -3.57 11.40 6.62
N ARG A 117 -2.40 11.66 6.07
CA ARG A 117 -1.19 10.91 6.40
C ARG A 117 -0.74 11.29 7.81
N MET A 118 -0.38 10.28 8.59
CA MET A 118 0.19 10.46 9.93
C MET A 118 1.68 10.75 9.90
#